data_AF-A0A4Q5LEH9-F1
#
_entry.id   AF-A0A4Q5LEH9-F1
#
_cell.length_a   1.000
_cell.length_b   1.000
_cell.length_c   1.000
_cell.angle_alpha   90.00
_cell.angle_beta   90.00
_cell.angle_gamma   90.00
#
_symmetry.space_group_name_H-M   'P 1'
#
loop_
_entity.id
_entity.type
_entity.pdbx_description
1 polymer ?
#
loop_
_entity_poly.entity_id
_entity_poly.type
_entity_poly.pdbx_seq_one_letter_code
_entity_poly.pdbx_strand_id
1 'polypeptide(L)'
;MPAKTFLRALLIAPSAAFSSRWADTALLLFRLHLGLSIAIGAGWAKLVGLYTATEAAKLAGAVPAPPDWFVQQVAGLGFTQPSPYLWAWLACWGEFAGGLLLALGLLTRWSALQLAFQFFVVAFLWYEAPEPLLGMYYQQLLFWSFGLVAVLGSGRYSLDHWLSQKRLPRVPRVALAGALLLALLTAPVAAQAPATVAMRELAGLARPWQGSLTYLDYQTKRPVTLPTVLNGMQSAPRELVLDFIYQEPEGGQVKGYDKLQLSADGRRIIWDGTPMQVISRQREADRTLVLVLEGPGQDDNRACLIRRTLRLGTRQLSVVKEVKYADSAAFLTRNTYRFTQGAPSAATGADIKSAK
;
A
#
# COMPACT_ATOMS: atom_id res chain seq x y z
N MET A 1 39.53 26.46 9.19
CA MET A 1 39.60 24.97 9.12
C MET A 1 39.48 24.54 7.66
N PRO A 2 40.34 23.66 7.12
CA PRO A 2 40.25 23.31 5.70
C PRO A 2 39.01 22.45 5.44
N ALA A 3 38.24 22.78 4.40
CA ALA A 3 36.97 22.14 4.02
C ALA A 3 37.02 20.59 3.91
N LYS A 4 38.21 20.02 3.68
CA LYS A 4 38.46 18.57 3.66
C LYS A 4 38.32 17.90 5.03
N THR A 5 38.60 18.61 6.12
CA THR A 5 38.43 18.12 7.51
C THR A 5 36.96 18.17 7.91
N PHE A 6 36.23 19.18 7.44
CA PHE A 6 34.79 19.34 7.71
C PHE A 6 33.95 18.25 7.04
N LEU A 7 34.22 17.92 5.76
CA LEU A 7 33.52 16.82 5.09
C LEU A 7 33.80 15.44 5.72
N ARG A 8 35.04 15.20 6.18
CA ARG A 8 35.39 13.96 6.90
C ARG A 8 34.68 13.87 8.26
N ALA A 9 34.57 15.01 8.97
CA ALA A 9 33.82 15.13 10.22
C ALA A 9 32.32 14.87 10.03
N LEU A 10 31.75 15.27 8.89
CA LEU A 10 30.33 15.16 8.60
C LEU A 10 29.91 13.76 8.09
N LEU A 11 30.77 13.10 7.32
CA LEU A 11 30.37 11.90 6.57
C LEU A 11 30.55 10.57 7.31
N ILE A 12 31.64 10.40 8.08
CA ILE A 12 32.01 9.12 8.72
C ILE A 12 32.70 9.32 10.08
N ALA A 13 32.84 10.56 10.60
CA ALA A 13 33.63 10.71 11.81
C ALA A 13 32.93 10.06 13.01
N PRO A 14 33.59 9.09 13.68
CA PRO A 14 33.13 8.63 14.98
C PRO A 14 33.03 9.86 15.88
N SER A 15 31.95 10.01 16.64
CA SER A 15 32.05 10.92 17.77
C SER A 15 33.12 10.38 18.72
N ALA A 16 33.95 11.28 19.24
CA ALA A 16 34.88 10.94 20.30
C ALA A 16 34.08 10.27 21.43
N ALA A 17 34.58 9.16 21.95
CA ALA A 17 33.98 8.50 23.11
C ALA A 17 33.80 9.52 24.24
N PHE A 18 32.67 9.44 24.96
CA PHE A 18 32.48 10.30 26.11
C PHE A 18 33.55 10.03 27.17
N SER A 19 33.83 11.03 28.01
CA SER A 19 34.77 10.88 29.13
C SER A 19 34.32 9.78 30.09
N SER A 20 33.01 9.63 30.29
CA SER A 20 32.41 8.61 31.14
C SER A 20 31.89 7.41 30.34
N ARG A 21 32.26 6.20 30.76
CA ARG A 21 31.72 4.95 30.21
C ARG A 21 30.21 4.84 30.41
N TRP A 22 29.67 5.43 31.48
CA TRP A 22 28.23 5.43 31.74
C TRP A 22 27.47 6.26 30.71
N ALA A 23 28.03 7.37 30.25
CA ALA A 23 27.44 8.18 29.19
C ALA A 23 27.43 7.41 27.85
N ASP A 24 28.52 6.70 27.53
CA ASP A 24 28.57 5.81 26.35
C ASP A 24 27.55 4.66 26.46
N THR A 25 27.37 4.06 27.64
CA THR A 25 26.36 3.01 27.87
C THR A 25 24.94 3.57 27.75
N ALA A 26 24.67 4.75 28.30
CA ALA A 26 23.37 5.39 28.19
C ALA A 26 23.03 5.70 26.73
N LEU A 27 23.98 6.23 25.96
CA LEU A 27 23.79 6.47 24.53
C LEU A 27 23.56 5.17 23.76
N LEU A 28 24.27 4.08 24.08
CA LEU A 28 24.03 2.76 23.49
C LEU A 28 22.60 2.29 23.74
N LEU A 29 22.16 2.28 24.99
CA LEU A 29 20.81 1.84 25.36
C LEU A 29 19.75 2.71 24.69
N PHE A 30 19.97 4.02 24.66
CA PHE A 30 19.08 4.97 24.00
C PHE A 30 18.99 4.71 22.49
N ARG A 31 20.13 4.56 21.79
CA ARG A 31 20.15 4.25 20.35
C ARG A 31 19.53 2.89 20.05
N LEU A 32 19.83 1.88 20.87
CA LEU A 32 19.27 0.54 20.73
C LEU A 32 17.74 0.58 20.86
N HIS A 33 17.23 1.25 21.90
CA HIS A 33 15.80 1.38 22.12
C HIS A 33 15.12 2.15 20.98
N LEU A 34 15.63 3.32 20.60
CA LEU A 34 15.07 4.11 19.50
C LEU A 34 15.09 3.36 18.17
N GLY A 35 16.26 2.82 17.81
CA GLY A 35 16.47 2.15 16.54
C GLY A 35 15.63 0.90 16.40
N LEU A 36 15.59 0.03 17.43
CA LEU A 36 14.73 -1.17 17.42
C LEU A 36 13.25 -0.83 17.49
N SER A 37 12.86 0.19 18.26
CA SER A 37 11.45 0.61 18.34
C SER A 37 10.92 1.07 16.99
N ILE A 38 11.71 1.81 16.21
CA ILE A 38 11.29 2.21 14.86
C ILE A 38 11.43 1.07 13.86
N ALA A 39 12.54 0.32 13.90
CA ALA A 39 12.74 -0.79 13.00
C ALA A 39 11.61 -1.82 13.14
N ILE A 40 11.19 -2.15 14.36
CA ILE A 40 10.16 -3.16 14.60
C ILE A 40 8.75 -2.54 14.56
N GLY A 41 8.55 -1.43 15.27
CA GLY A 41 7.22 -0.83 15.45
C GLY A 41 6.68 -0.12 14.20
N ALA A 42 7.55 0.50 13.40
CA ALA A 42 7.14 1.23 12.21
C ALA A 42 7.60 0.54 10.92
N GLY A 43 8.90 0.28 10.80
CA GLY A 43 9.52 -0.28 9.60
C GLY A 43 9.05 -1.71 9.29
N TRP A 44 9.13 -2.60 10.29
CA TRP A 44 8.77 -4.01 10.12
C TRP A 44 7.27 -4.18 9.95
N ALA A 45 6.43 -3.44 10.68
CA ALA A 45 4.99 -3.47 10.46
C ALA A 45 4.62 -3.12 9.01
N LYS A 46 5.27 -2.10 8.43
CA LYS A 46 5.09 -1.74 7.02
C LYS A 46 5.68 -2.78 6.08
N LEU A 47 6.86 -3.31 6.36
CA LEU A 47 7.50 -4.39 5.58
C LEU A 47 6.72 -5.70 5.62
N VAL A 48 6.14 -6.09 6.74
CA VAL A 48 5.26 -7.25 6.80
C VAL A 48 4.02 -7.00 5.94
N GLY A 49 3.48 -5.79 5.91
CA GLY A 49 2.48 -5.39 4.93
C GLY A 49 2.96 -5.52 3.48
N LEU A 50 4.24 -5.22 3.21
CA LEU A 50 4.89 -5.54 1.93
C LEU A 50 4.92 -7.05 1.67
N TYR A 51 5.19 -7.89 2.69
CA TYR A 51 5.32 -9.36 2.61
C TYR A 51 4.00 -10.14 2.52
N THR A 52 2.97 -9.72 3.25
CA THR A 52 1.65 -10.36 3.26
C THR A 52 0.82 -9.99 2.03
N ALA A 53 1.00 -8.76 1.49
CA ALA A 53 0.54 -8.42 0.15
C ALA A 53 1.32 -9.15 -0.97
N THR A 54 2.55 -9.61 -0.70
CA THR A 54 3.35 -10.36 -1.69
C THR A 54 2.98 -11.82 -1.85
N GLU A 55 2.24 -12.46 -0.95
CA GLU A 55 1.80 -13.85 -1.22
C GLU A 55 0.88 -13.91 -2.45
N ALA A 56 0.05 -12.88 -2.68
CA ALA A 56 -0.74 -12.75 -3.90
C ALA A 56 0.11 -12.30 -5.12
N ALA A 57 1.14 -11.48 -4.91
CA ALA A 57 1.98 -10.93 -5.98
C ALA A 57 3.14 -11.85 -6.43
N LYS A 58 3.58 -12.78 -5.58
CA LYS A 58 4.55 -13.85 -5.90
C LYS A 58 4.02 -14.82 -6.95
N LEU A 59 2.69 -14.99 -7.06
CA LEU A 59 2.06 -15.73 -8.15
C LEU A 59 2.20 -15.04 -9.52
N ALA A 60 2.55 -13.75 -9.55
CA ALA A 60 2.60 -12.90 -10.75
C ALA A 60 3.97 -12.25 -11.02
N GLY A 61 5.02 -12.59 -10.26
CA GLY A 61 6.37 -12.09 -10.50
C GLY A 61 6.59 -10.60 -10.22
N ALA A 62 5.74 -9.95 -9.41
CA ALA A 62 5.87 -8.53 -9.11
C ALA A 62 6.86 -8.24 -7.97
N VAL A 63 7.65 -7.17 -8.14
CA VAL A 63 8.59 -6.61 -7.15
C VAL A 63 7.82 -6.25 -5.87
N PRO A 64 8.40 -6.43 -4.66
CA PRO A 64 7.71 -6.02 -3.44
C PRO A 64 7.36 -4.53 -3.52
N ALA A 65 6.17 -4.14 -3.05
CA ALA A 65 5.69 -2.75 -3.11
C ALA A 65 5.04 -2.31 -1.78
N PRO A 66 5.16 -1.02 -1.38
CA PRO A 66 4.63 -0.53 -0.10
C PRO A 66 3.11 -0.68 -0.03
N PRO A 67 2.51 -0.78 1.18
CA PRO A 67 1.06 -0.82 1.30
C PRO A 67 0.37 0.39 0.66
N ASP A 68 -0.72 0.18 -0.08
CA ASP A 68 -1.41 1.23 -0.84
C ASP A 68 -1.84 2.43 0.01
N TRP A 69 -2.27 2.19 1.26
CA TRP A 69 -2.65 3.25 2.19
C TRP A 69 -1.48 4.21 2.48
N PHE A 70 -0.25 3.67 2.54
CA PHE A 70 0.94 4.46 2.82
C PHE A 70 1.36 5.24 1.60
N VAL A 71 1.23 4.64 0.41
CA VAL A 71 1.43 5.34 -0.87
C VAL A 71 0.46 6.50 -1.03
N GLN A 72 -0.82 6.29 -0.70
CA GLN A 72 -1.85 7.34 -0.71
C GLN A 72 -1.56 8.45 0.30
N GLN A 73 -1.10 8.10 1.52
CA GLN A 73 -0.70 9.07 2.53
C GLN A 73 0.46 9.94 2.03
N VAL A 74 1.51 9.32 1.47
CA VAL A 74 2.66 10.01 0.90
C VAL A 74 2.26 10.90 -0.28
N ALA A 75 1.35 10.43 -1.15
CA ALA A 75 0.80 11.23 -2.24
C ALA A 75 0.00 12.44 -1.73
N GLY A 76 -0.82 12.26 -0.69
CA GLY A 76 -1.61 13.31 -0.05
C GLY A 76 -0.77 14.42 0.57
N LEU A 77 0.45 14.09 1.01
CA LEU A 77 1.46 15.05 1.49
C LEU A 77 2.17 15.81 0.37
N GLY A 78 1.86 15.52 -0.90
CA GLY A 78 2.46 16.20 -2.06
C GLY A 78 3.71 15.52 -2.62
N PHE A 79 4.16 14.39 -2.04
CA PHE A 79 5.30 13.60 -2.56
C PHE A 79 4.89 12.78 -3.80
N THR A 80 4.53 13.48 -4.87
CA THR A 80 4.03 12.87 -6.12
C THR A 80 5.10 12.71 -7.18
N GLN A 81 6.18 13.49 -7.12
CA GLN A 81 7.30 13.43 -8.06
C GLN A 81 8.55 12.89 -7.36
N PRO A 82 9.26 11.88 -7.89
CA PRO A 82 9.04 11.20 -9.18
C PRO A 82 7.94 10.12 -9.15
N SER A 83 7.57 9.59 -7.98
CA SER A 83 6.40 8.71 -7.78
C SER A 83 6.11 8.56 -6.29
N PRO A 84 4.84 8.59 -5.84
CA PRO A 84 4.47 8.29 -4.45
C PRO A 84 4.94 6.90 -3.99
N TYR A 85 4.95 5.92 -4.90
CA TYR A 85 5.42 4.57 -4.60
C TYR A 85 6.91 4.53 -4.24
N LEU A 86 7.72 5.33 -4.93
CA LEU A 86 9.16 5.43 -4.62
C LEU A 86 9.36 6.03 -3.23
N TRP A 87 8.66 7.13 -2.92
CA TRP A 87 8.77 7.80 -1.63
C TRP A 87 8.30 6.91 -0.48
N ALA A 88 7.18 6.21 -0.65
CA ALA A 88 6.69 5.23 0.32
C ALA A 88 7.69 4.08 0.50
N TRP A 89 8.30 3.59 -0.57
CA TRP A 89 9.31 2.53 -0.51
C TRP A 89 10.55 2.97 0.26
N LEU A 90 11.08 4.15 -0.05
CA LEU A 90 12.21 4.74 0.65
C LEU A 90 11.89 4.98 2.13
N ALA A 91 10.67 5.39 2.45
CA ALA A 91 10.25 5.61 3.83
C ALA A 91 10.12 4.29 4.62
N CYS A 92 9.56 3.23 4.03
CA CYS A 92 9.47 1.91 4.65
C CYS A 92 10.86 1.33 4.96
N TRP A 93 11.74 1.32 3.96
CA TRP A 93 13.11 0.84 4.16
C TRP A 93 13.93 1.77 5.04
N GLY A 94 13.68 3.07 4.97
CA GLY A 94 14.29 4.06 5.83
C GLY A 94 13.97 3.82 7.31
N GLU A 95 12.71 3.54 7.65
CA GLU A 95 12.33 3.23 9.03
C GLU A 95 12.94 1.90 9.50
N PHE A 96 12.90 0.87 8.65
CA PHE A 96 13.41 -0.45 9.01
C PHE A 96 14.94 -0.48 9.07
N ALA A 97 15.60 -0.31 7.92
CA ALA A 97 17.05 -0.38 7.81
C ALA A 97 17.71 0.77 8.56
N GLY A 98 17.17 2.00 8.47
CA GLY A 98 17.69 3.14 9.23
C GLY A 98 17.58 2.92 10.75
N GLY A 99 16.49 2.32 11.23
CA GLY A 99 16.34 1.93 12.63
C GLY A 99 17.39 0.90 13.08
N LEU A 100 17.60 -0.16 12.29
CA LEU A 100 18.63 -1.17 12.59
C LEU A 100 20.05 -0.59 12.55
N LEU A 101 20.36 0.24 11.56
CA LEU A 101 21.64 0.93 11.44
C LEU A 101 21.90 1.85 12.65
N LEU A 102 20.88 2.60 13.09
CA LEU A 102 20.96 3.44 14.29
C LEU A 102 21.22 2.61 15.56
N ALA A 103 20.50 1.49 15.72
CA ALA A 103 20.63 0.58 16.86
C ALA A 103 22.04 0.01 16.96
N LEU A 104 22.60 -0.46 15.84
CA LEU A 104 23.97 -0.98 15.75
C LEU A 104 25.03 0.13 15.83
N GLY A 105 24.64 1.39 15.63
CA GLY A 105 25.54 2.52 15.53
C GLY A 105 26.43 2.46 14.29
N LEU A 106 25.83 2.17 13.14
CA LEU A 106 26.47 2.17 11.82
C LEU A 106 25.89 3.31 10.98
N LEU A 107 26.76 4.16 10.41
CA LEU A 107 26.37 5.40 9.75
C LEU A 107 25.42 6.25 10.62
N THR A 108 25.69 6.30 11.93
CA THR A 108 24.74 6.74 12.96
C THR A 108 24.17 8.13 12.71
N ARG A 109 25.01 9.06 12.22
CA ARG A 109 24.57 10.43 11.90
C ARG A 109 23.60 10.44 10.72
N TRP A 110 23.87 9.66 9.68
CA TRP A 110 23.03 9.59 8.49
C TRP A 110 21.71 8.88 8.76
N SER A 111 21.76 7.75 9.48
CA SER A 111 20.54 7.04 9.88
C SER A 111 19.66 7.93 10.78
N ALA A 112 20.26 8.63 11.74
CA ALA A 112 19.55 9.57 12.59
C ALA A 112 18.94 10.74 11.80
N LEU A 113 19.68 11.37 10.88
CA LEU A 113 19.17 12.48 10.06
C LEU A 113 18.03 12.05 9.15
N GLN A 114 18.14 10.90 8.51
CA GLN A 114 17.10 10.35 7.65
C GLN A 114 15.84 10.00 8.44
N LEU A 115 15.97 9.37 9.62
CA LEU A 115 14.84 9.12 10.51
C LEU A 115 14.24 10.43 11.04
N ALA A 116 15.07 11.40 11.42
CA ALA A 116 14.60 12.73 11.84
C ALA A 116 13.78 13.40 10.73
N PHE A 117 14.22 13.33 9.47
CA PHE A 117 13.45 13.87 8.35
C PHE A 117 12.07 13.21 8.20
N GLN A 118 11.98 11.89 8.32
CA GLN A 118 10.70 11.18 8.24
C GLN A 118 9.76 11.59 9.38
N PHE A 119 10.27 11.64 10.61
CA PHE A 119 9.46 12.03 11.76
C PHE A 119 9.13 13.53 11.77
N PHE A 120 9.94 14.37 11.13
CA PHE A 120 9.58 15.76 10.85
C PHE A 120 8.37 15.84 9.93
N VAL A 121 8.38 15.11 8.80
CA VAL A 121 7.25 15.08 7.86
C VAL A 121 5.98 14.60 8.57
N VAL A 122 6.08 13.51 9.34
CA VAL A 122 4.92 12.96 10.06
C VAL A 122 4.42 13.91 11.15
N ALA A 123 5.32 14.51 11.93
CA ALA A 123 4.94 15.36 13.04
C ALA A 123 4.43 16.75 12.62
N PHE A 124 4.99 17.34 11.56
CA PHE A 124 4.71 18.75 11.23
C PHE A 124 3.94 18.95 9.94
N LEU A 125 3.97 18.00 9.00
CA LEU A 125 3.30 18.15 7.70
C LEU A 125 2.05 17.30 7.56
N TRP A 126 1.99 16.15 8.25
CA TRP A 126 0.85 15.23 8.13
C TRP A 126 -0.25 15.45 9.16
N TYR A 127 0.10 15.88 10.37
CA TYR A 127 -0.86 16.03 11.44
C TYR A 127 -1.71 17.31 11.27
N GLU A 128 -3.03 17.20 11.32
CA GLU A 128 -3.97 18.30 11.00
C GLU A 128 -3.94 19.46 12.02
N ALA A 129 -3.45 19.22 13.24
CA ALA A 129 -3.30 20.23 14.30
C ALA A 129 -1.93 20.12 14.98
N PRO A 130 -0.83 20.54 14.32
CA PRO A 130 0.49 20.41 14.87
C PRO A 130 0.67 21.39 16.04
N GLU A 131 0.67 20.85 17.27
CA GLU A 131 0.97 21.59 18.48
C GLU A 131 2.44 21.38 18.87
N PRO A 132 3.34 22.35 18.63
CA PRO A 132 4.79 22.11 18.72
C PRO A 132 5.33 21.90 20.15
N LEU A 133 4.53 22.21 21.17
CA LEU A 133 4.98 22.29 22.56
C LEU A 133 4.17 21.44 23.54
N LEU A 134 2.86 21.24 23.32
CA LEU A 134 1.96 20.65 24.32
C LEU A 134 1.09 19.47 23.82
N GLY A 135 0.92 19.29 22.51
CA GLY A 135 -0.08 18.36 21.96
C GLY A 135 0.44 17.15 21.18
N MET A 136 1.75 17.02 20.98
CA MET A 136 2.31 15.99 20.07
C MET A 136 3.32 15.06 20.76
N TYR A 137 2.83 14.08 21.50
CA TYR A 137 3.66 13.35 22.46
C TYR A 137 4.69 12.39 21.85
N TYR A 138 4.35 11.65 20.78
CA TYR A 138 5.21 10.52 20.36
C TYR A 138 6.11 10.83 19.15
N GLN A 139 5.55 11.37 18.06
CA GLN A 139 6.31 11.58 16.82
C GLN A 139 7.32 12.74 16.93
N GLN A 140 6.97 13.82 17.65
CA GLN A 140 7.91 14.91 17.92
C GLN A 140 9.01 14.48 18.89
N LEU A 141 8.68 13.67 19.91
CA LEU A 141 9.67 13.10 20.81
C LEU A 141 10.69 12.28 20.04
N LEU A 142 10.23 11.45 19.10
CA LEU A 142 11.11 10.68 18.21
C LEU A 142 11.94 11.58 17.30
N PHE A 143 11.34 12.60 16.67
CA PHE A 143 12.06 13.60 15.89
C PHE A 143 13.22 14.23 16.68
N TRP A 144 12.94 14.74 17.89
CA TRP A 144 13.97 15.35 18.74
C TRP A 144 15.00 14.34 19.24
N SER A 145 14.58 13.11 19.50
CA SER A 145 15.49 12.02 19.88
C SER A 145 16.47 11.68 18.75
N PHE A 146 16.01 11.63 17.50
CA PHE A 146 16.88 11.45 16.34
C PHE A 146 17.77 12.66 16.11
N GLY A 147 17.24 13.88 16.28
CA GLY A 147 18.04 15.11 16.24
C GLY A 147 19.19 15.07 17.25
N LEU A 148 18.90 14.64 18.49
CA LEU A 148 19.92 14.47 19.53
C LEU A 148 21.00 13.46 19.12
N VAL A 149 20.61 12.28 18.62
CA VAL A 149 21.58 11.27 18.16
C VAL A 149 22.37 11.74 16.94
N ALA A 150 21.77 12.51 16.03
CA ALA A 150 22.48 13.08 14.88
C ALA A 150 23.59 14.05 15.31
N VAL A 151 23.39 14.78 16.42
CA VAL A 151 24.38 15.68 17.01
C VAL A 151 25.45 14.92 17.80
N LEU A 152 25.02 14.07 18.74
CA LEU A 152 25.90 13.30 19.63
C LEU A 152 26.74 12.25 18.89
N GLY A 153 26.21 11.69 17.80
CA GLY A 153 26.84 10.65 17.00
C GLY A 153 26.73 9.24 17.61
N SER A 154 27.73 8.40 17.33
CA SER A 154 27.69 6.96 17.56
C SER A 154 28.18 6.52 18.95
N GLY A 155 29.13 7.24 19.56
CA GLY A 155 29.73 6.87 20.86
C GLY A 155 30.59 5.60 20.81
N ARG A 156 31.20 5.24 21.95
CA ARG A 156 32.22 4.17 22.04
C ARG A 156 31.71 2.78 21.65
N TYR A 157 30.47 2.46 22.03
CA TYR A 157 29.84 1.17 21.75
C TYR A 157 29.01 1.26 20.46
N SER A 158 29.70 1.41 19.33
CA SER A 158 29.09 1.49 18.00
C SER A 158 29.96 0.82 16.95
N LEU A 159 29.34 0.34 15.87
CA LEU A 159 30.07 -0.17 14.71
C LEU A 159 30.90 0.93 14.05
N ASP A 160 30.40 2.18 14.01
CA ASP A 160 31.14 3.35 13.53
C ASP A 160 32.46 3.54 14.30
N HIS A 161 32.41 3.47 15.64
CA HIS A 161 33.61 3.58 16.46
C HIS A 161 34.56 2.40 16.19
N TRP A 162 34.05 1.16 16.16
CA TRP A 162 34.87 -0.01 15.86
C TRP A 162 35.54 0.05 14.47
N LEU A 163 34.81 0.46 13.44
CA LEU A 163 35.32 0.64 12.08
C LEU A 163 36.35 1.75 12.00
N SER A 164 36.17 2.83 12.77
CA SER A 164 37.12 3.94 12.80
C SER A 164 38.46 3.61 13.45
N GLN A 165 38.47 2.64 14.38
CA GLN A 165 39.70 2.15 15.02
C GLN A 165 40.48 1.22 14.09
N LYS A 166 39.81 0.61 13.10
CA LYS A 166 40.46 -0.18 12.06
C LYS A 166 40.95 0.74 10.94
N ARG A 167 42.22 0.63 10.55
CA ARG A 167 42.74 1.26 9.33
C ARG A 167 42.12 0.57 8.11
N LEU A 168 40.87 0.90 7.77
CA LEU A 168 40.27 0.43 6.53
C LEU A 168 41.09 0.99 5.36
N PRO A 169 41.43 0.17 4.35
CA PRO A 169 42.12 0.64 3.16
C PRO A 169 41.29 1.74 2.50
N ARG A 170 41.93 2.80 2.02
CA ARG A 170 41.25 3.90 1.33
C ARG A 170 40.60 3.35 0.06
N VAL A 171 39.29 3.15 0.08
CA VAL A 171 38.53 2.87 -1.15
C VAL A 171 38.56 4.13 -2.02
N PRO A 172 39.03 4.07 -3.27
CA PRO A 172 39.09 5.23 -4.14
C PRO A 172 37.67 5.79 -4.37
N ARG A 173 37.52 7.11 -4.31
CA ARG A 173 36.23 7.82 -4.44
C ARG A 173 35.45 7.44 -5.71
N VAL A 174 36.17 7.05 -6.76
CA VAL A 174 35.61 6.59 -8.04
C VAL A 174 34.88 5.25 -7.89
N ALA A 175 35.38 4.34 -7.04
CA ALA A 175 34.73 3.05 -6.80
C ALA A 175 33.46 3.19 -5.95
N LEU A 176 33.44 4.13 -4.99
CA LEU A 176 32.25 4.41 -4.19
C LEU A 176 31.16 5.10 -5.01
N ALA A 177 31.54 6.07 -5.85
CA ALA A 177 30.61 6.71 -6.78
C ALA A 177 30.09 5.71 -7.82
N GLY A 178 30.95 4.82 -8.33
CA GLY A 178 30.56 3.74 -9.24
C GLY A 178 29.59 2.75 -8.62
N ALA A 179 29.80 2.35 -7.36
CA ALA A 179 28.88 1.45 -6.65
C ALA A 179 27.52 2.10 -6.35
N LEU A 180 27.51 3.38 -5.97
CA LEU A 180 26.27 4.17 -5.79
C LEU A 180 25.53 4.35 -7.12
N LEU A 181 26.23 4.68 -8.22
CA LEU A 181 25.64 4.79 -9.55
C LEU A 181 25.08 3.45 -10.02
N LEU A 182 25.80 2.35 -9.81
CA LEU A 182 25.36 1.01 -10.20
C LEU A 182 24.11 0.60 -9.40
N ALA A 183 24.05 0.91 -8.09
CA ALA A 183 22.86 0.67 -7.27
C ALA A 183 21.64 1.52 -7.70
N LEU A 184 21.87 2.76 -8.14
CA LEU A 184 20.84 3.63 -8.73
C LEU A 184 20.39 3.17 -10.12
N LEU A 185 21.28 2.57 -10.91
CA LEU A 185 20.99 2.05 -12.26
C LEU A 185 20.31 0.67 -12.25
N THR A 186 20.43 -0.09 -11.15
CA THR A 186 19.72 -1.37 -10.97
C THR A 186 18.37 -1.22 -10.26
N ALA A 187 18.00 -0.02 -9.80
CA ALA A 187 16.66 0.22 -9.27
C ALA A 187 15.67 0.19 -10.45
N PRO A 188 14.72 -0.76 -10.49
CA PRO A 188 13.73 -0.77 -11.56
C PRO A 188 12.77 0.39 -11.31
N VAL A 189 13.10 1.57 -11.82
CA VAL A 189 12.13 2.67 -11.96
C VAL A 189 11.29 2.35 -13.19
N ALA A 190 10.53 1.27 -13.12
CA ALA A 190 9.36 1.14 -13.95
C ALA A 190 8.28 2.01 -13.29
N ALA A 191 8.29 3.32 -13.62
CA ALA A 191 7.10 4.12 -13.42
C ALA A 191 6.00 3.49 -14.28
N GLN A 192 5.18 2.61 -13.69
CA GLN A 192 4.02 2.08 -14.38
C GLN A 192 3.14 3.28 -14.70
N ALA A 193 2.95 3.54 -16.01
CA ALA A 193 2.01 4.54 -16.46
C ALA A 193 0.66 4.27 -15.77
N PRO A 194 -0.05 5.32 -15.31
CA PRO A 194 -1.32 5.15 -14.61
C PRO A 194 -2.26 4.30 -15.46
N ALA A 195 -2.82 3.26 -14.85
CA ALA A 195 -3.65 2.30 -15.55
C ALA A 195 -4.86 3.00 -16.19
N THR A 196 -5.15 2.65 -17.44
CA THR A 196 -6.30 3.16 -18.19
C THR A 196 -7.10 2.01 -18.77
N VAL A 197 -8.39 2.25 -18.98
CA VAL A 197 -9.31 1.33 -19.66
C VAL A 197 -10.09 2.07 -20.73
N ALA A 198 -10.30 1.41 -21.88
CA ALA A 198 -11.14 1.94 -22.95
C ALA A 198 -12.55 1.37 -22.88
N MET A 199 -13.57 2.14 -23.30
CA MET A 199 -14.97 1.69 -23.28
C MET A 199 -15.19 0.40 -24.07
N ARG A 200 -14.50 0.22 -25.20
CA ARG A 200 -14.53 -1.03 -25.99
C ARG A 200 -14.15 -2.28 -25.21
N GLU A 201 -13.33 -2.16 -24.16
CA GLU A 201 -12.91 -3.28 -23.32
C GLU A 201 -13.98 -3.64 -22.29
N LEU A 202 -14.88 -2.70 -21.97
CA LEU A 202 -16.03 -2.90 -21.09
C LEU A 202 -17.28 -3.35 -21.86
N ALA A 203 -17.26 -3.35 -23.19
CA ALA A 203 -18.40 -3.70 -24.04
C ALA A 203 -18.97 -5.11 -23.75
N GLY A 204 -18.15 -6.03 -23.21
CA GLY A 204 -18.62 -7.35 -22.77
C GLY A 204 -19.61 -7.33 -21.60
N LEU A 205 -19.64 -6.25 -20.82
CA LEU A 205 -20.66 -6.04 -19.78
C LEU A 205 -22.06 -5.84 -20.39
N ALA A 206 -22.16 -5.31 -21.61
CA ALA A 206 -23.42 -5.04 -22.31
C ALA A 206 -24.06 -6.31 -22.93
N ARG A 207 -23.88 -7.46 -22.29
CA ARG A 207 -24.39 -8.76 -22.72
C ARG A 207 -25.33 -9.31 -21.64
N PRO A 208 -26.21 -10.26 -21.98
CA PRO A 208 -26.94 -11.00 -20.97
C PRO A 208 -26.01 -11.97 -20.24
N TRP A 209 -26.19 -12.05 -18.93
CA TRP A 209 -25.40 -12.84 -17.98
C TRP A 209 -26.33 -13.51 -16.98
N GLN A 210 -26.05 -14.77 -16.63
CA GLN A 210 -26.80 -15.52 -15.61
C GLN A 210 -25.85 -16.09 -14.58
N GLY A 211 -26.25 -16.07 -13.31
CA GLY A 211 -25.43 -16.57 -12.22
C GLY A 211 -25.97 -16.16 -10.86
N SER A 212 -25.13 -15.61 -10.00
CA SER A 212 -25.49 -15.31 -8.62
C SER A 212 -24.80 -14.09 -8.05
N LEU A 213 -25.47 -13.46 -7.10
CA LEU A 213 -24.89 -12.53 -6.13
C LEU A 213 -24.75 -13.27 -4.80
N THR A 214 -23.55 -13.27 -4.22
CA THR A 214 -23.33 -13.60 -2.81
C THR A 214 -23.02 -12.32 -2.06
N TYR A 215 -23.83 -11.94 -1.07
CA TYR A 215 -23.60 -10.76 -0.25
C TYR A 215 -23.53 -11.10 1.24
N LEU A 216 -22.80 -10.29 2.01
CA LEU A 216 -22.69 -10.45 3.45
C LEU A 216 -23.82 -9.68 4.15
N ASP A 217 -24.76 -10.40 4.75
CA ASP A 217 -25.91 -9.81 5.42
C ASP A 217 -25.49 -8.91 6.60
N TYR A 218 -26.11 -7.73 6.73
CA TYR A 218 -25.68 -6.75 7.74
C TYR A 218 -26.07 -7.13 9.16
N GLN A 219 -27.17 -7.87 9.34
CA GLN A 219 -27.70 -8.23 10.65
C GLN A 219 -27.03 -9.50 11.18
N THR A 220 -27.01 -10.54 10.36
CA THR A 220 -26.53 -11.88 10.72
C THR A 220 -25.04 -12.08 10.46
N LYS A 221 -24.42 -11.20 9.65
CA LYS A 221 -23.03 -11.33 9.16
C LYS A 221 -22.76 -12.68 8.47
N ARG A 222 -23.80 -13.32 7.92
CA ARG A 222 -23.70 -14.55 7.15
C ARG A 222 -23.76 -14.26 5.65
N PRO A 223 -23.05 -15.03 4.81
CA PRO A 223 -23.19 -14.90 3.37
C PRO A 223 -24.54 -15.43 2.91
N VAL A 224 -25.27 -14.64 2.14
CA VAL A 224 -26.52 -15.00 1.47
C VAL A 224 -26.28 -15.01 -0.03
N THR A 225 -26.78 -16.03 -0.74
CA THR A 225 -26.61 -16.15 -2.19
C THR A 225 -27.96 -16.14 -2.88
N LEU A 226 -28.12 -15.23 -3.85
CA LEU A 226 -29.32 -15.07 -4.65
C LEU A 226 -29.02 -15.39 -6.13
N PRO A 227 -29.83 -16.22 -6.80
CA PRO A 227 -29.81 -16.31 -8.25
C PRO A 227 -30.02 -14.92 -8.86
N THR A 228 -29.14 -14.54 -9.78
CA THR A 228 -29.10 -13.18 -10.33
C THR A 228 -28.92 -13.22 -11.85
N VAL A 229 -29.73 -12.44 -12.55
CA VAL A 229 -29.56 -12.14 -13.97
C VAL A 229 -29.00 -10.72 -14.08
N LEU A 230 -28.03 -10.54 -14.98
CA LEU A 230 -27.48 -9.23 -15.30
C LEU A 230 -27.67 -8.96 -16.80
N ASN A 231 -28.29 -7.83 -17.13
CA ASN A 231 -28.41 -7.31 -18.48
C ASN A 231 -27.69 -5.97 -18.55
N GLY A 232 -26.64 -5.87 -19.34
CA GLY A 232 -25.98 -4.59 -19.58
C GLY A 232 -26.40 -3.96 -20.90
N MET A 233 -26.41 -2.62 -20.94
CA MET A 233 -26.63 -1.84 -22.15
C MET A 233 -25.69 -0.64 -22.18
N GLN A 234 -25.15 -0.30 -23.35
CA GLN A 234 -24.42 0.94 -23.54
C GLN A 234 -25.41 2.08 -23.83
N SER A 235 -25.63 2.96 -22.85
CA SER A 235 -26.57 4.09 -22.96
C SER A 235 -25.98 5.31 -23.68
N ALA A 236 -24.64 5.47 -23.64
CA ALA A 236 -23.93 6.55 -24.32
C ALA A 236 -22.49 6.13 -24.70
N PRO A 237 -21.73 6.91 -25.49
CA PRO A 237 -20.38 6.52 -25.94
C PRO A 237 -19.39 6.16 -24.82
N ARG A 238 -19.59 6.68 -23.61
CA ARG A 238 -18.81 6.38 -22.41
C ARG A 238 -19.67 6.01 -21.20
N GLU A 239 -20.90 5.54 -21.42
CA GLU A 239 -21.82 5.14 -20.35
C GLU A 239 -22.40 3.74 -20.58
N LEU A 240 -22.41 2.92 -19.53
CA LEU A 240 -23.10 1.63 -19.46
C LEU A 240 -24.12 1.67 -18.33
N VAL A 241 -25.25 1.00 -18.53
CA VAL A 241 -26.23 0.68 -17.50
C VAL A 241 -26.25 -0.84 -17.32
N LEU A 242 -26.20 -1.29 -16.08
CA LEU A 242 -26.19 -2.69 -15.69
C LEU A 242 -27.44 -2.97 -14.86
N ASP A 243 -28.40 -3.69 -15.43
CA ASP A 243 -29.64 -4.07 -14.77
C ASP A 243 -29.52 -5.46 -14.14
N PHE A 244 -29.65 -5.52 -12.82
CA PHE A 244 -29.62 -6.74 -12.03
C PHE A 244 -31.04 -7.14 -11.63
N ILE A 245 -31.35 -8.42 -11.80
CA ILE A 245 -32.60 -9.03 -11.35
C ILE A 245 -32.25 -10.15 -10.38
N TYR A 246 -32.63 -9.98 -9.11
CA TYR A 246 -32.39 -10.89 -8.02
C TYR A 246 -33.64 -11.72 -7.76
N GLN A 247 -33.49 -13.04 -7.67
CA GLN A 247 -34.57 -13.94 -7.29
C GLN A 247 -34.47 -14.26 -5.79
N GLU A 248 -35.49 -13.90 -5.03
CA GLU A 248 -35.57 -14.18 -3.61
C GLU A 248 -36.04 -15.62 -3.35
N PRO A 249 -35.63 -16.25 -2.23
CA PRO A 249 -36.05 -17.61 -1.88
C PRO A 249 -37.56 -17.79 -1.76
N GLU A 250 -38.26 -16.71 -1.40
CA GLU A 250 -39.71 -16.66 -1.18
C GLU A 250 -40.51 -16.52 -2.50
N GLY A 251 -39.81 -16.49 -3.66
CA GLY A 251 -40.41 -16.40 -4.99
C GLY A 251 -40.51 -14.97 -5.55
N GLY A 252 -40.18 -13.95 -4.75
CA GLY A 252 -40.13 -12.55 -5.16
C GLY A 252 -38.96 -12.22 -6.10
N GLN A 253 -39.10 -11.12 -6.85
CA GLN A 253 -38.01 -10.56 -7.66
C GLN A 253 -37.73 -9.12 -7.26
N VAL A 254 -36.44 -8.83 -7.04
CA VAL A 254 -35.95 -7.47 -6.78
C VAL A 254 -35.09 -7.02 -7.95
N LYS A 255 -35.26 -5.78 -8.40
CA LYS A 255 -34.45 -5.18 -9.46
C LYS A 255 -33.51 -4.14 -8.87
N GLY A 256 -32.25 -4.17 -9.29
CA GLY A 256 -31.26 -3.13 -9.03
C GLY A 256 -30.64 -2.66 -10.34
N TYR A 257 -30.08 -1.47 -10.36
CA TYR A 257 -29.37 -0.95 -11.53
C TYR A 257 -28.09 -0.25 -11.08
N ASP A 258 -27.00 -0.46 -11.81
CA ASP A 258 -25.76 0.30 -11.64
C ASP A 258 -25.47 1.08 -12.94
N LYS A 259 -25.09 2.35 -12.82
CA LYS A 259 -24.62 3.16 -13.96
C LYS A 259 -23.10 3.33 -13.93
N LEU A 260 -22.42 3.06 -15.04
CA LEU A 260 -20.98 3.22 -15.18
C LEU A 260 -20.68 4.33 -16.19
N GLN A 261 -19.92 5.34 -15.78
CA GLN A 261 -19.47 6.42 -16.67
C GLN A 261 -17.94 6.48 -16.71
N LEU A 262 -17.35 6.26 -17.88
CA LEU A 262 -15.91 6.27 -18.09
C LEU A 262 -15.41 7.68 -18.42
N SER A 263 -14.34 8.12 -17.76
CA SER A 263 -13.68 9.38 -18.07
C SER A 263 -13.01 9.37 -19.45
N ALA A 264 -12.81 10.55 -20.03
CA ALA A 264 -12.23 10.67 -21.37
C ALA A 264 -10.80 10.10 -21.48
N ASP A 265 -10.02 10.20 -20.40
CA ASP A 265 -8.66 9.68 -20.28
C ASP A 265 -8.60 8.19 -19.88
N GLY A 266 -9.76 7.57 -19.60
CA GLY A 266 -9.87 6.17 -19.20
C GLY A 266 -9.32 5.85 -17.81
N ARG A 267 -8.99 6.86 -16.99
CA ARG A 267 -8.38 6.70 -15.65
C ARG A 267 -9.41 6.59 -14.53
N ARG A 268 -10.65 6.98 -14.78
CA ARG A 268 -11.72 7.01 -13.77
C ARG A 268 -13.02 6.43 -14.31
N ILE A 269 -13.75 5.75 -13.45
CA ILE A 269 -15.11 5.29 -13.68
C ILE A 269 -15.97 5.79 -12.54
N ILE A 270 -17.05 6.51 -12.84
CA ILE A 270 -18.12 6.72 -11.86
C ILE A 270 -19.01 5.49 -11.92
N TRP A 271 -19.03 4.69 -10.86
CA TRP A 271 -19.83 3.47 -10.76
C TRP A 271 -20.93 3.68 -9.73
N ASP A 272 -22.18 3.76 -10.21
CA ASP A 272 -23.38 4.05 -9.43
C ASP A 272 -23.19 5.27 -8.53
N GLY A 273 -22.83 6.41 -9.15
CA GLY A 273 -22.54 7.66 -8.45
C GLY A 273 -21.21 7.70 -7.69
N THR A 274 -20.51 6.56 -7.52
CA THR A 274 -19.24 6.49 -6.78
C THR A 274 -18.05 6.75 -7.73
N PRO A 275 -17.27 7.82 -7.53
CA PRO A 275 -16.09 8.09 -8.36
C PRO A 275 -14.95 7.13 -8.01
N MET A 276 -14.54 6.29 -8.96
CA MET A 276 -13.48 5.30 -8.78
C MET A 276 -12.30 5.56 -9.74
N GLN A 277 -11.08 5.39 -9.26
CA GLN A 277 -9.86 5.39 -10.06
C GLN A 277 -9.54 3.98 -10.55
N VAL A 278 -8.98 3.88 -11.75
CA VAL A 278 -8.42 2.63 -12.28
C VAL A 278 -7.07 2.41 -11.63
N ILE A 279 -7.00 1.48 -10.68
CA ILE A 279 -5.77 1.14 -9.94
C ILE A 279 -4.92 0.17 -10.74
N SER A 280 -5.56 -0.85 -11.32
CA SER A 280 -4.87 -1.87 -12.11
C SER A 280 -5.72 -2.28 -13.29
N ARG A 281 -5.07 -2.49 -14.44
CA ARG A 281 -5.64 -3.07 -15.65
C ARG A 281 -4.69 -4.14 -16.16
N GLN A 282 -5.14 -5.37 -16.16
CA GLN A 282 -4.39 -6.53 -16.62
C GLN A 282 -5.21 -7.32 -17.62
N ARG A 283 -4.52 -8.10 -18.45
CA ARG A 283 -5.14 -9.04 -19.37
C ARG A 283 -4.51 -10.40 -19.14
N GLU A 284 -5.33 -11.37 -18.78
CA GLU A 284 -4.88 -12.76 -18.57
C GLU A 284 -4.60 -13.45 -19.93
N ALA A 285 -3.97 -14.62 -19.88
CA ALA A 285 -3.56 -15.37 -21.08
C ALA A 285 -4.74 -15.70 -22.01
N ASP A 286 -5.94 -15.89 -21.44
CA ASP A 286 -7.20 -16.17 -22.13
C ASP A 286 -7.91 -14.90 -22.66
N ARG A 287 -7.24 -13.74 -22.58
CA ARG A 287 -7.77 -12.40 -22.90
C ARG A 287 -8.83 -11.87 -21.92
N THR A 288 -9.02 -12.52 -20.76
CA THR A 288 -9.86 -11.98 -19.69
C THR A 288 -9.30 -10.66 -19.20
N LEU A 289 -10.14 -9.62 -19.20
CA LEU A 289 -9.81 -8.33 -18.62
C LEU A 289 -9.94 -8.43 -17.10
N VAL A 290 -8.89 -8.07 -16.37
CA VAL A 290 -8.92 -7.89 -14.92
C VAL A 290 -8.72 -6.42 -14.63
N LEU A 291 -9.73 -5.78 -14.04
CA LEU A 291 -9.75 -4.36 -13.74
C LEU A 291 -10.01 -4.17 -12.24
N VAL A 292 -9.12 -3.45 -11.56
CA VAL A 292 -9.28 -3.08 -10.16
C VAL A 292 -9.55 -1.59 -10.08
N LEU A 293 -10.68 -1.24 -9.47
CA LEU A 293 -11.15 0.12 -9.28
C LEU A 293 -11.20 0.44 -7.78
N GLU A 294 -10.80 1.64 -7.39
CA GLU A 294 -10.93 2.11 -6.00
C GLU A 294 -11.48 3.53 -5.92
N GLY A 295 -12.37 3.78 -4.96
CA GLY A 295 -12.94 5.11 -4.75
C GLY A 295 -13.54 5.26 -3.35
N PRO A 296 -13.66 6.50 -2.84
CA PRO A 296 -14.35 6.76 -1.59
C PRO A 296 -15.85 6.48 -1.75
N GLY A 297 -16.45 5.85 -0.74
CA GLY A 297 -17.90 5.62 -0.72
C GLY A 297 -18.41 5.38 0.70
N GLN A 298 -19.63 4.86 0.78
CA GLN A 298 -20.28 4.51 2.04
C GLN A 298 -20.78 3.07 1.99
N ASP A 299 -20.66 2.37 3.12
CA ASP A 299 -21.16 1.02 3.34
C ASP A 299 -21.62 0.91 4.79
N ASP A 300 -22.82 0.39 5.03
CA ASP A 300 -23.46 0.37 6.36
C ASP A 300 -23.55 1.75 7.05
N ASN A 301 -23.81 2.82 6.28
CA ASN A 301 -23.78 4.22 6.75
C ASN A 301 -22.41 4.68 7.29
N ARG A 302 -21.34 3.96 7.00
CA ARG A 302 -19.97 4.30 7.38
C ARG A 302 -19.15 4.66 6.14
N ALA A 303 -18.37 5.73 6.24
CA ALA A 303 -17.40 6.08 5.21
C ALA A 303 -16.36 4.96 5.07
N CYS A 304 -16.06 4.57 3.84
CA CYS A 304 -15.09 3.52 3.54
C CYS A 304 -14.42 3.75 2.18
N LEU A 305 -13.28 3.10 1.98
CA LEU A 305 -12.72 2.91 0.65
C LEU A 305 -13.39 1.70 0.01
N ILE A 306 -14.01 1.89 -1.15
CA ILE A 306 -14.62 0.81 -1.92
C ILE A 306 -13.63 0.35 -2.98
N ARG A 307 -13.38 -0.96 -3.04
CA ARG A 307 -12.66 -1.62 -4.13
C ARG A 307 -13.64 -2.45 -4.94
N ARG A 308 -13.60 -2.32 -6.26
CA ARG A 308 -14.31 -3.20 -7.20
C ARG A 308 -13.31 -3.92 -8.08
N THR A 309 -13.33 -5.24 -8.05
CA THR A 309 -12.51 -6.09 -8.92
C THR A 309 -13.42 -6.71 -9.97
N LEU A 310 -13.26 -6.28 -11.22
CA LEU A 310 -13.97 -6.79 -12.39
C LEU A 310 -13.08 -7.78 -13.13
N ARG A 311 -13.58 -8.99 -13.34
CA ARG A 311 -13.00 -10.00 -14.25
C ARG A 311 -13.99 -10.24 -15.38
N LEU A 312 -13.66 -9.79 -16.58
CA LEU A 312 -14.52 -9.89 -17.76
C LEU A 312 -13.84 -10.75 -18.83
N GLY A 313 -14.29 -11.99 -18.93
CA GLY A 313 -13.91 -12.93 -19.97
C GLY A 313 -14.95 -12.99 -21.09
N THR A 314 -14.78 -13.94 -22.01
CA THR A 314 -15.71 -14.15 -23.13
C THR A 314 -17.03 -14.79 -22.71
N ARG A 315 -17.00 -15.68 -21.73
CA ARG A 315 -18.15 -16.45 -21.20
C ARG A 315 -18.29 -16.41 -19.69
N GLN A 316 -17.40 -15.70 -19.00
CA GLN A 316 -17.43 -15.55 -17.55
C GLN A 316 -17.30 -14.09 -17.18
N LEU A 317 -18.05 -13.69 -16.16
CA LEU A 317 -18.00 -12.36 -15.58
C LEU A 317 -18.02 -12.49 -14.06
N SER A 318 -17.12 -11.80 -13.38
CA SER A 318 -17.18 -11.64 -11.93
C SER A 318 -16.92 -10.20 -11.54
N VAL A 319 -17.70 -9.73 -10.57
CA VAL A 319 -17.53 -8.42 -9.94
C VAL A 319 -17.49 -8.63 -8.44
N VAL A 320 -16.40 -8.24 -7.80
CA VAL A 320 -16.27 -8.30 -6.33
C VAL A 320 -16.27 -6.88 -5.78
N LYS A 321 -17.18 -6.57 -4.86
CA LYS A 321 -17.18 -5.35 -4.06
C LYS A 321 -16.56 -5.65 -2.71
N GLU A 322 -15.51 -4.93 -2.39
CA GLU A 322 -14.84 -4.97 -1.10
C GLU A 322 -14.85 -3.57 -0.48
N VAL A 323 -14.87 -3.51 0.85
CA VAL A 323 -14.84 -2.24 1.58
C VAL A 323 -13.74 -2.27 2.63
N LYS A 324 -13.05 -1.15 2.80
CA LYS A 324 -12.09 -0.94 3.88
C LYS A 324 -12.51 0.27 4.70
N TYR A 325 -12.88 0.02 5.94
CA TYR A 325 -13.17 1.08 6.91
C TYR A 325 -11.86 1.67 7.47
N ALA A 326 -11.92 2.90 7.98
CA ALA A 326 -10.74 3.62 8.49
C ALA A 326 -10.06 2.90 9.68
N ASP A 327 -10.84 2.17 10.48
CA ASP A 327 -10.43 1.37 11.63
C ASP A 327 -9.97 -0.05 11.28
N SER A 328 -10.04 -0.44 10.00
CA SER A 328 -9.64 -1.77 9.53
C SER A 328 -8.46 -1.71 8.56
N ALA A 329 -7.45 -2.55 8.80
CA ALA A 329 -6.36 -2.75 7.86
C ALA A 329 -6.75 -3.63 6.66
N ALA A 330 -7.76 -4.49 6.82
CA ALA A 330 -8.18 -5.46 5.82
C ALA A 330 -9.44 -5.02 5.07
N PHE A 331 -9.51 -5.39 3.79
CA PHE A 331 -10.73 -5.30 3.00
C PHE A 331 -11.70 -6.40 3.42
N LEU A 332 -12.97 -6.02 3.59
CA LEU A 332 -14.09 -6.91 3.81
C LEU A 332 -14.86 -7.07 2.49
N THR A 333 -14.99 -8.31 2.02
CA THR A 333 -15.85 -8.59 0.86
C THR A 333 -17.32 -8.39 1.23
N ARG A 334 -18.00 -7.47 0.55
CA ARG A 334 -19.42 -7.19 0.75
C ARG A 334 -20.26 -7.97 -0.24
N ASN A 335 -19.90 -7.90 -1.53
CA ASN A 335 -20.66 -8.52 -2.61
C ASN A 335 -19.71 -9.27 -3.54
N THR A 336 -20.10 -10.46 -3.96
CA THR A 336 -19.44 -11.24 -5.01
C THR A 336 -20.47 -11.64 -6.04
N TYR A 337 -20.37 -11.06 -7.23
CA TYR A 337 -21.14 -11.45 -8.39
C TYR A 337 -20.33 -12.45 -9.21
N ARG A 338 -20.97 -13.54 -9.64
CA ARG A 338 -20.41 -14.53 -10.56
C ARG A 338 -21.44 -14.89 -11.60
N PHE A 339 -21.06 -14.76 -12.86
CA PHE A 339 -21.93 -14.99 -14.00
C PHE A 339 -21.24 -15.80 -15.08
N THR A 340 -22.05 -16.50 -15.87
CA THR A 340 -21.65 -17.24 -17.05
C THR A 340 -22.58 -16.93 -18.23
N GLN A 341 -22.09 -17.11 -19.45
CA GLN A 341 -22.91 -17.11 -20.66
C GLN A 341 -23.18 -18.54 -21.12
N GLY A 342 -24.44 -18.87 -21.40
CA GLY A 342 -24.92 -20.21 -21.73
C GLY A 342 -25.74 -20.80 -20.58
N ALA A 343 -26.72 -21.66 -20.90
CA ALA A 343 -27.65 -22.23 -19.92
C ALA A 343 -26.90 -22.86 -18.73
N PRO A 344 -27.44 -22.77 -17.50
CA PRO A 344 -26.82 -23.38 -16.34
C PRO A 344 -26.65 -24.88 -16.60
N SER A 345 -25.42 -25.38 -16.48
CA SER A 345 -25.21 -26.80 -16.22
C SER A 345 -25.97 -27.10 -14.95
N ALA A 346 -27.00 -27.95 -15.06
CA ALA A 346 -27.76 -28.46 -13.92
C ALA A 346 -26.75 -28.94 -12.87
N ALA A 347 -26.69 -28.23 -11.75
CA ALA A 347 -26.05 -28.77 -10.56
C ALA A 347 -26.86 -30.01 -10.18
N THR A 348 -26.17 -31.13 -10.22
CA THR A 348 -26.61 -32.48 -9.94
C THR A 348 -27.54 -32.51 -8.73
N GLY A 349 -28.76 -32.99 -8.94
CA GLY A 349 -29.63 -33.41 -7.85
C GLY A 349 -28.97 -34.56 -7.09
N ALA A 350 -28.60 -34.32 -5.84
CA ALA A 350 -28.32 -35.34 -4.84
C ALA A 350 -28.35 -34.68 -3.45
N ASP A 351 -29.53 -34.60 -2.86
CA ASP A 351 -29.79 -35.15 -1.52
C ASP A 351 -31.23 -34.82 -1.08
N ILE A 352 -32.17 -35.64 -1.56
CA ILE A 352 -33.29 -36.05 -0.73
C ILE A 352 -32.99 -37.49 -0.34
N LYS A 353 -32.40 -37.67 0.84
CA LYS A 353 -32.53 -38.93 1.58
C LYS A 353 -33.19 -38.66 2.91
N SER A 354 -34.47 -39.04 2.93
CA SER A 354 -35.18 -39.59 4.07
C SER A 354 -34.25 -40.30 5.06
N ALA A 355 -34.34 -39.94 6.33
CA ALA A 355 -34.02 -40.83 7.44
C ALA A 355 -34.87 -40.45 8.65
N LYS A 356 -35.95 -41.22 8.82
CA LYS A 356 -36.78 -41.49 10.01
C LYS A 356 -37.43 -40.34 10.77
#